data_AF-A0A914KWU7-F1
#
_entry.id   AF-A0A914KWU7-F1
#
_cell.length_a   1.000
_cell.length_b   1.000
_cell.length_c   1.000
_cell.angle_alpha   90.00
_cell.angle_beta   90.00
_cell.angle_gamma   90.00
#
_symmetry.space_group_name_H-M   'P 1'
#
loop_
_entity.id
_entity.type
_entity.pdbx_description
1 polymer ?
#
loop_
_entity_poly.entity_id
_entity_poly.type
_entity_poly.pdbx_seq_one_letter_code
_entity_poly.pdbx_strand_id
1 'polypeptide(L)' 'MIEYLGWIANAWEELPEELISKSFKTCGITTATDGSEDDQIHCFKPEGEIPTGLDTLRKERNENIFRND' A
#
# COMPACT_ATOMS: atom_id res chain seq x y z
N MET A 1 10.41 -26.84 17.61
CA MET A 1 9.65 -26.33 16.46
C MET A 1 10.67 -26.05 15.38
N ILE A 2 10.58 -26.69 14.21
CA ILE A 2 11.54 -26.41 13.13
C ILE A 2 11.17 -25.05 12.58
N GLU A 3 12.04 -24.07 12.78
CA GLU A 3 11.93 -22.76 12.16
C GLU A 3 12.39 -22.92 10.71
N TYR A 4 11.45 -23.17 9.80
CA TYR A 4 11.73 -23.11 8.38
C TYR A 4 12.12 -21.66 8.05
N LEU A 5 13.27 -21.48 7.41
CA LEU A 5 13.76 -20.18 6.94
C LEU A 5 14.09 -19.18 8.08
N GLY A 6 14.66 -19.64 9.20
CA GLY A 6 15.07 -18.74 10.30
C GLY A 6 15.99 -17.58 9.86
N TRP A 7 16.79 -17.76 8.79
CA TRP A 7 17.58 -16.66 8.23
C TRP A 7 16.70 -15.53 7.65
N ILE A 8 15.52 -15.85 7.11
CA ILE A 8 14.55 -14.85 6.62
C ILE A 8 13.95 -14.12 7.80
N ALA A 9 13.50 -14.85 8.82
CA ALA A 9 12.92 -14.24 10.03
C ALA A 9 13.90 -13.26 10.67
N ASN A 10 15.14 -13.68 10.92
CA ASN A 10 16.19 -12.84 11.49
C ASN A 10 16.46 -11.60 10.61
N ALA A 11 16.52 -11.76 9.29
CA ALA A 11 16.75 -10.64 8.38
C ALA A 11 15.62 -9.60 8.42
N TRP A 12 14.37 -10.02 8.59
CA TRP A 12 13.24 -9.09 8.77
C TRP A 12 13.25 -8.43 10.16
N GLU A 13 13.65 -9.14 11.21
CA GLU A 13 13.78 -8.58 12.57
C GLU A 13 14.86 -7.49 12.68
N GLU A 14 15.90 -7.56 11.85
CA GLU A 14 16.95 -6.54 11.78
C GLU A 14 16.48 -5.22 11.11
N LEU A 15 15.35 -5.23 10.40
CA LEU A 15 14.84 -4.06 9.70
C LEU A 15 13.85 -3.27 10.58
N PRO A 16 13.88 -1.92 10.53
CA PRO A 16 12.86 -1.12 11.19
C PRO A 16 11.46 -1.41 10.63
N GLU A 17 10.49 -1.60 11.51
CA GLU A 17 9.09 -1.86 11.13
C GLU A 17 8.53 -0.80 10.19
N GLU A 18 8.88 0.47 10.41
CA GLU A 18 8.46 1.57 9.52
C GLU A 18 8.97 1.40 8.08
N LEU A 19 10.20 0.89 7.91
CA LEU A 19 10.77 0.65 6.57
C LEU A 19 9.98 -0.44 5.84
N ILE A 20 9.67 -1.53 6.56
CA ILE A 20 8.85 -2.62 6.07
C ILE A 20 7.48 -2.09 5.67
N SER A 21 6.76 -1.46 6.60
CA SER A 21 5.42 -0.91 6.39
C SER A 21 5.38 0.05 5.20
N LYS A 22 6.35 0.97 5.12
CA LYS A 22 6.46 1.92 4.01
C LYS A 22 6.61 1.22 2.66
N SER A 23 7.43 0.17 2.57
CA SER A 23 7.61 -0.57 1.31
C SER A 23 6.28 -1.16 0.80
N PHE A 24 5.48 -1.76 1.68
CA PHE A 24 4.16 -2.30 1.34
C PHE A 24 3.19 -1.21 0.89
N LYS A 25 3.09 -0.10 1.65
CA LYS A 25 2.21 1.03 1.32
C LYS A 25 2.58 1.68 -0.01
N THR A 26 3.88 1.85 -0.29
CA THR A 26 4.33 2.39 -1.58
C THR A 26 3.94 1.51 -2.77
N CYS A 27 3.77 0.21 -2.55
CA CYS A 27 3.30 -0.75 -3.55
C CYS A 27 1.76 -0.90 -3.56
N GLY A 28 1.02 -0.09 -2.80
CA GLY A 28 -0.44 -0.19 -2.68
C GLY A 28 -0.92 -1.40 -1.89
N ILE A 29 -0.05 -2.01 -1.08
CA ILE A 29 -0.42 -3.10 -0.19
C ILE A 29 -0.68 -2.51 1.19
N THR A 30 -1.97 -2.34 1.52
CA THR A 30 -2.42 -1.81 2.81
C THR A 30 -3.71 -2.50 3.26
N THR A 31 -3.96 -2.49 4.56
CA THR A 31 -5.24 -2.91 5.17
C THR A 31 -6.25 -1.78 5.25
N ALA A 32 -5.87 -0.53 4.94
CA ALA A 32 -6.76 0.61 4.95
C ALA A 32 -7.75 0.54 3.78
N THR A 33 -9.00 0.15 4.07
CA THR A 33 -10.04 0.00 3.04
C THR A 33 -10.75 1.30 2.68
N ASP A 34 -10.57 2.35 3.50
CA ASP A 34 -11.16 3.67 3.29
C ASP A 34 -10.35 4.54 2.31
N GLY A 35 -9.16 4.07 1.92
CA GLY A 35 -8.23 4.79 1.05
C GLY A 35 -7.46 5.92 1.73
N SER A 36 -7.42 5.95 3.07
CA SER A 36 -6.63 6.92 3.86
C SER A 36 -5.12 6.84 3.58
N GLU A 37 -4.64 5.78 2.95
CA GLU A 37 -3.24 5.58 2.59
C GLU A 37 -2.97 5.56 1.07
N ASP A 38 -3.99 5.82 0.23
CA ASP A 38 -3.84 5.76 -1.23
C ASP A 38 -2.84 6.78 -1.77
N ASP A 39 -2.63 7.90 -1.07
CA ASP A 39 -1.65 8.93 -1.41
C ASP A 39 -0.19 8.46 -1.23
N GLN A 40 0.03 7.37 -0.50
CA GLN A 40 1.36 6.80 -0.28
C GLN A 40 1.83 5.92 -1.42
N ILE A 41 0.92 5.52 -2.32
CA ILE A 41 1.21 4.68 -3.48
C ILE A 41 2.19 5.40 -4.40
N HIS A 42 3.32 4.75 -4.70
CA HIS A 42 4.44 5.40 -5.37
C HIS A 42 4.09 5.91 -6.77
N CYS A 43 3.38 5.12 -7.57
CA CYS A 43 3.05 5.48 -8.94
C CYS A 43 2.05 6.65 -9.04
N PHE A 44 1.36 6.99 -7.95
CA PHE A 44 0.42 8.11 -7.91
C PHE A 44 1.06 9.44 -7.54
N LYS A 45 2.35 9.45 -7.18
CA LYS A 45 3.07 10.68 -6.85
C LYS A 45 3.21 11.59 -8.08
N PRO A 46 3.44 12.90 -7.90
CA PRO A 46 3.60 13.84 -9.01
C PRO A 46 4.68 13.42 -10.03
N GLU A 47 5.76 12.81 -9.54
CA GLU A 47 6.88 12.26 -10.32
C GLU A 47 6.73 10.77 -10.68
N GLY A 48 5.62 10.14 -10.29
CA GLY A 48 5.33 8.73 -10.56
C GLY A 48 4.82 8.48 -11.97
N GLU A 49 4.60 7.21 -12.31
CA GLU A 49 4.17 6.77 -13.64
C GLU A 49 2.72 7.14 -13.96
N ILE A 50 1.88 7.33 -12.93
CA ILE A 50 0.45 7.60 -13.05
C ILE A 50 0.06 8.75 -12.10
N PRO A 51 0.52 9.98 -12.35
CA PRO A 51 0.31 11.10 -11.44
C PRO A 51 -1.17 11.49 -11.24
N THR A 52 -2.08 11.06 -12.11
CA THR A 52 -3.54 11.24 -11.97
C THR A 52 -4.25 10.03 -11.36
N GLY A 53 -3.50 9.00 -10.94
CA GLY A 53 -4.04 7.73 -10.47
C GLY A 53 -4.85 7.87 -9.17
N LEU A 54 -4.39 8.71 -8.24
CA LEU A 54 -5.10 8.96 -6.98
C LEU A 54 -6.50 9.56 -7.19
N ASP A 55 -6.61 10.56 -8.06
CA ASP A 55 -7.89 11.19 -8.37
C ASP A 55 -8.84 10.23 -9.09
N THR A 56 -8.29 9.41 -10.00
CA THR A 56 -9.04 8.37 -10.71
C THR A 56 -9.58 7.34 -9.72
N LEU A 57 -8.73 6.84 -8.81
CA LEU A 57 -9.13 5.86 -7.79
C LEU A 57 -10.22 6.40 -6.86
N ARG A 58 -10.08 7.65 -6.40
CA ARG A 58 -11.09 8.33 -5.56
C ARG A 58 -12.42 8.46 -6.28
N LYS A 59 -12.41 8.83 -7.56
CA LYS A 59 -13.61 8.93 -8.39
C LYS A 59 -14.32 7.58 -8.50
N GLU A 60 -13.61 6.52 -8.86
CA GLU A 60 -14.18 5.18 -9.00
C GLU A 60 -14.72 4.64 -7.67
N ARG A 61 -14.03 4.89 -6.54
CA ARG A 61 -14.52 4.49 -5.22
C ARG A 61 -15.86 5.15 -4.91
N ASN A 62 -15.99 6.45 -5.14
CA ASN A 62 -17.24 7.18 -4.93
C ASN A 62 -18.34 6.67 -5.86
N GLU A 63 -18.08 6.49 -7.16
CA GLU A 63 -19.06 5.95 -8.10
C GLU A 63 -19.56 4.55 -7.72
N ASN A 64 -18.68 3.68 -7.21
CA ASN A 64 -19.07 2.35 -6.76
C ASN A 64 -19.92 2.35 -5.47
N ILE A 65 -19.77 3.36 -4.60
CA ILE A 65 -20.69 3.52 -3.47
C ILE A 65 -22.10 3.79 -3.99
N PHE A 66 -22.27 4.76 -4.90
CA PHE A 66 -23.58 5.13 -5.44
C PHE A 66 -24.22 4.07 -6.36
N ARG A 67 -23.44 3.13 -6.92
CA ARG A 67 -23.97 2.04 -7.75
C ARG A 67 -24.60 0.89 -6.94
N ASN A 68 -24.31 0.80 -5.65
CA ASN A 68 -24.75 -0.31 -4.79
C ASN A 68 -25.90 0.08 -3.84
N ASP A 69 -26.46 1.29 -3.97
CA ASP A 69 -27.69 1.76 -3.33
C ASP A 69 -28.91 1.59 -4.24
#